data_AF-H3BJG8-F1
#
_entry.id   AF-H3BJG8-F1
#
_cell.length_a   1.000
_cell.length_b   1.000
_cell.length_c   1.000
_cell.angle_alpha   90.00
_cell.angle_beta   90.00
_cell.angle_gamma   90.00
#
_symmetry.space_group_name_H-M   'P 1'
#
loop_
_entity.id
_entity.type
_entity.pdbx_description
1 polymer ?
#
loop_
_entity_poly.entity_id
_entity_poly.type
_entity_poly.pdbx_seq_one_letter_code
_entity_poly.pdbx_strand_id
1 'polypeptide(L)'
;FLSGIPETVPLSTVNRQCSSGLQAVANIAGGIRNGSYDIGMACGVESMSLSGMGNPGNISSRLLESEKARDCLTPMGMTSENVAERFGISRQKQDDFALASQQNKRPEQRMLPC
;
A
#
# COMPACT_ATOMS: atom_id res chain seq x y z
N PHE A 1 -0.36 9.67 25.54
CA PHE A 1 -0.58 9.47 24.10
C PHE A 1 -0.29 10.74 23.34
N LEU A 2 0.52 10.71 22.26
CA LEU A 2 0.98 11.90 21.52
C LEU A 2 -0.16 12.77 20.95
N SER A 3 -1.32 12.16 20.68
CA SER A 3 -2.51 12.81 20.11
C SER A 3 -3.65 13.00 21.11
N GLY A 4 -3.46 12.70 22.40
CA GLY A 4 -4.49 12.89 23.44
C GLY A 4 -5.64 11.88 23.43
N ILE A 5 -5.58 10.80 22.63
CA ILE A 5 -6.59 9.74 22.65
C ILE A 5 -6.54 8.98 24.00
N PRO A 6 -7.68 8.76 24.68
CA PRO A 6 -7.73 7.99 25.93
C PRO A 6 -7.27 6.54 25.78
N GLU A 7 -6.71 5.97 26.84
CA GLU A 7 -6.22 4.56 26.88
C GLU A 7 -7.33 3.51 26.74
N THR A 8 -8.59 3.91 26.97
CA THR A 8 -9.77 3.06 26.80
C THR A 8 -10.10 2.79 25.33
N VAL A 9 -9.54 3.57 24.39
CA VAL A 9 -9.77 3.40 22.95
C VAL A 9 -8.79 2.35 22.41
N PRO A 10 -9.27 1.21 21.88
CA PRO A 10 -8.39 0.17 21.38
C PRO A 10 -7.73 0.58 20.05
N LEU A 11 -6.56 0.00 19.77
CA LEU A 11 -5.85 0.17 18.51
C LEU A 11 -5.35 -1.19 18.00
N SER A 12 -5.49 -1.42 16.70
CA SER A 12 -4.93 -2.58 16.01
C SER A 12 -4.25 -2.14 14.72
N THR A 13 -3.18 -2.82 14.31
CA THR A 13 -2.52 -2.61 13.02
C THR A 13 -2.95 -3.70 12.02
N VAL A 14 -2.93 -3.35 10.73
CA VAL A 14 -3.25 -4.27 9.65
C VAL A 14 -2.23 -4.15 8.54
N ASN A 15 -1.86 -5.27 7.95
CA ASN A 15 -0.99 -5.31 6.78
C ASN A 15 -1.68 -6.07 5.64
N ARG A 16 -1.94 -5.35 4.55
CA ARG A 16 -2.36 -5.86 3.26
C ARG A 16 -1.57 -5.19 2.13
N GLN A 17 -0.25 -5.09 2.30
CA GLN A 17 0.67 -4.45 1.37
C GLN A 17 0.20 -3.04 0.98
N CYS A 18 0.29 -2.65 -0.30
CA CYS A 18 -0.10 -1.34 -0.80
C CYS A 18 -1.56 -0.96 -0.49
N SER A 19 -2.42 -1.93 -0.13
CA SER A 19 -3.83 -1.70 0.20
C SER A 19 -4.13 -1.53 1.69
N SER A 20 -3.12 -1.53 2.56
CA SER A 20 -3.30 -1.52 4.03
C SER A 20 -4.16 -0.34 4.52
N GLY A 21 -3.99 0.86 3.95
CA GLY A 21 -4.81 2.02 4.31
C GLY A 21 -6.30 1.80 3.99
N LEU A 22 -6.61 1.24 2.82
CA LEU A 22 -8.00 0.91 2.46
C LEU A 22 -8.53 -0.28 3.27
N GLN A 23 -7.68 -1.25 3.62
CA GLN A 23 -8.06 -2.35 4.50
C GLN A 23 -8.41 -1.85 5.91
N ALA A 24 -7.72 -0.83 6.43
CA ALA A 24 -8.09 -0.20 7.70
C ALA A 24 -9.50 0.39 7.64
N VAL A 25 -9.84 1.08 6.53
CA VAL A 25 -11.20 1.60 6.29
C VAL A 25 -12.22 0.46 6.27
N ALA A 26 -11.92 -0.61 5.53
CA ALA A 26 -12.80 -1.78 5.43
C ALA A 26 -13.04 -2.46 6.80
N ASN A 27 -12.02 -2.52 7.66
CA ASN A 27 -12.13 -3.08 9.00
C ASN A 27 -13.03 -2.23 9.90
N ILE A 28 -12.85 -0.91 9.91
CA ILE A 28 -13.70 0.00 10.69
C ILE A 28 -15.15 -0.07 10.20
N ALA A 29 -15.36 0.01 8.89
CA ALA A 29 -16.70 -0.12 8.30
C ALA A 29 -17.35 -1.47 8.65
N GLY A 30 -16.57 -2.55 8.62
CA GLY A 30 -17.01 -3.89 9.03
C GLY A 30 -17.40 -3.96 10.51
N GLY A 31 -16.60 -3.36 11.40
CA GLY A 31 -16.89 -3.32 12.84
C GLY A 31 -18.15 -2.52 13.18
N ILE A 32 -18.35 -1.37 12.51
CA ILE A 32 -19.59 -0.58 12.63
C ILE A 32 -20.79 -1.41 12.16
N ARG A 33 -20.69 -2.04 10.98
CA ARG A 33 -21.77 -2.88 10.44
C ARG A 33 -22.09 -4.08 11.34
N ASN A 34 -21.09 -4.63 12.03
CA ASN A 34 -21.25 -5.75 12.95
C ASN A 34 -21.75 -5.32 14.34
N GLY A 35 -22.00 -4.03 14.58
CA GLY A 35 -22.46 -3.51 15.87
C GLY A 35 -21.40 -3.56 16.98
N SER A 36 -20.12 -3.62 16.63
CA SER A 36 -19.04 -3.63 17.63
C SER A 36 -18.76 -2.25 18.23
N TYR A 37 -19.01 -1.18 17.46
CA TYR A 37 -18.84 0.23 17.85
C TYR A 37 -19.52 1.13 16.81
N ASP A 38 -19.91 2.35 17.18
CA ASP A 38 -20.60 3.28 16.27
C ASP A 38 -19.65 4.15 15.44
N ILE A 39 -18.46 4.42 15.96
CA ILE A 39 -17.46 5.30 15.36
C ILE A 39 -16.09 4.66 15.51
N GLY A 40 -15.27 4.74 14.46
CA GLY A 40 -13.88 4.32 14.48
C GLY A 40 -13.02 5.18 13.55
N MET A 41 -11.70 5.14 13.77
CA MET A 41 -10.72 5.86 12.96
C MET A 41 -9.89 4.87 12.15
N ALA A 42 -9.79 5.09 10.84
CA ALA A 42 -8.93 4.32 9.95
C ALA A 42 -7.77 5.20 9.47
N CYS A 43 -6.54 4.70 9.61
CA CYS A 43 -5.33 5.42 9.25
C CYS A 43 -4.42 4.54 8.38
N GLY A 44 -3.64 5.16 7.50
CA GLY A 44 -2.54 4.53 6.77
C GLY A 44 -1.28 5.37 6.92
N VAL A 45 -0.16 4.75 7.26
CA VAL A 45 1.13 5.41 7.43
C VAL A 45 2.24 4.47 6.97
N GLU A 46 3.29 5.03 6.36
CA GLU A 46 4.49 4.32 5.93
C GLU A 46 5.69 5.26 6.04
N SER A 47 6.85 4.71 6.44
CA SER A 47 8.12 5.46 6.46
C SER A 47 9.22 4.65 5.80
N MET A 48 9.27 4.70 4.48
CA MET A 48 10.26 3.97 3.69
C MET A 48 11.70 4.43 3.96
N SER A 49 11.90 5.68 4.42
CA SER A 49 13.22 6.20 4.75
C SER A 49 13.81 5.58 6.03
N LEU A 50 12.96 5.15 6.97
CA LEU A 50 13.38 4.54 8.24
C LEU A 50 13.32 3.00 8.20
N SER A 51 12.49 2.45 7.32
CA SER A 51 12.35 1.01 7.12
C SER A 51 13.47 0.45 6.25
N GLY A 52 14.14 -0.62 6.72
CA GLY A 52 15.07 -1.37 5.88
C GLY A 52 14.31 -2.15 4.79
N MET A 53 14.70 -1.97 3.53
CA MET A 53 14.17 -2.77 2.41
C MET A 53 14.73 -4.20 2.46
N GLY A 54 13.90 -5.20 2.19
CA GLY A 54 14.39 -6.54 1.82
C GLY A 54 14.48 -7.59 2.93
N ASN A 55 13.79 -7.43 4.06
CA ASN A 55 13.57 -8.55 4.99
C ASN A 55 12.19 -9.20 4.75
N PRO A 56 12.11 -10.31 4.01
CA PRO A 56 10.85 -11.02 3.80
C PRO A 56 10.40 -11.87 5.00
N GLY A 57 11.14 -11.83 6.11
CA GLY A 57 10.93 -12.69 7.27
C GLY A 57 11.44 -14.12 7.03
N ASN A 58 10.99 -15.04 7.88
CA ASN A 58 11.36 -16.45 7.79
C ASN A 58 10.54 -17.13 6.69
N ILE A 59 11.18 -17.48 5.59
CA ILE A 59 10.56 -18.20 4.47
C ILE A 59 10.83 -19.71 4.61
N SER A 60 9.82 -20.53 4.31
CA SER A 60 9.95 -21.99 4.30
C SER A 60 10.93 -22.47 3.22
N SER A 61 11.68 -23.53 3.52
CA SER A 61 12.53 -24.22 2.53
C SER A 61 11.74 -24.81 1.36
N ARG A 62 10.44 -25.06 1.54
CA ARG A 62 9.54 -25.56 0.50
C ARG A 62 9.07 -24.51 -0.49
N LEU A 63 9.51 -23.25 -0.35
CA LEU A 63 9.17 -22.18 -1.30
C LEU A 63 9.37 -22.62 -2.75
N LEU A 64 10.46 -23.32 -3.05
CA LEU A 64 10.83 -23.74 -4.40
C LEU A 64 9.86 -24.77 -5.00
N GLU A 65 9.07 -25.45 -4.18
CA GLU A 65 8.09 -26.47 -4.60
C GLU A 65 6.81 -25.84 -5.18
N SER A 66 6.56 -24.56 -4.94
CA SER A 66 5.37 -23.85 -5.42
C SER A 66 5.74 -22.62 -6.24
N GLU A 67 5.43 -22.65 -7.54
CA GLU A 67 5.60 -21.52 -8.45
C GLU A 67 4.95 -20.24 -7.90
N LYS A 68 3.69 -20.32 -7.46
CA LYS A 68 2.96 -19.18 -6.91
C LYS A 68 3.61 -18.60 -5.64
N ALA A 69 4.21 -19.45 -4.81
CA ALA A 69 4.91 -18.97 -3.61
C ALA A 69 6.19 -18.24 -4.00
N ARG A 70 6.92 -18.73 -5.01
CA ARG A 70 8.10 -18.05 -5.57
C ARG A 70 7.73 -16.70 -6.19
N ASP A 71 6.59 -16.63 -6.87
CA ASP A 71 6.11 -15.38 -7.48
C ASP A 71 5.90 -14.25 -6.46
N CYS A 72 5.59 -14.59 -5.20
CA CYS A 72 5.48 -13.61 -4.12
C CYS A 72 6.81 -12.92 -3.77
N LEU A 73 7.96 -13.48 -4.19
CA LEU A 73 9.28 -12.87 -4.02
C LEU A 73 9.77 -12.13 -5.27
N THR A 74 9.02 -12.17 -6.37
CA THR A 74 9.36 -11.42 -7.58
C THR A 74 9.37 -9.92 -7.27
N PRO A 75 10.44 -9.18 -7.61
CA PRO A 75 10.48 -7.74 -7.39
C PRO A 75 9.31 -7.05 -8.07
N MET A 76 8.68 -6.07 -7.40
CA MET A 76 7.51 -5.37 -7.95
C MET A 76 7.82 -4.61 -9.26
N GLY A 77 9.07 -4.21 -9.49
CA GLY A 77 9.49 -3.66 -10.79
C GLY A 77 9.39 -4.69 -11.91
N MET A 78 9.79 -5.94 -11.65
CA MET A 78 9.68 -7.02 -12.64
C MET A 78 8.24 -7.40 -12.93
N THR A 79 7.34 -7.34 -11.94
CA THR A 79 5.92 -7.57 -12.20
C THR A 79 5.33 -6.46 -13.08
N SER A 80 5.81 -5.22 -12.96
CA SER A 80 5.47 -4.12 -13.88
C SER A 80 5.92 -4.41 -15.31
N GLU A 81 7.15 -4.89 -15.51
CA GLU A 81 7.66 -5.26 -16.84
C GLU A 81 6.87 -6.43 -17.45
N ASN A 82 6.53 -7.45 -16.65
CA ASN A 82 5.70 -8.57 -17.09
C ASN A 82 4.31 -8.11 -17.56
N VAL A 83 3.72 -7.12 -16.88
CA VAL A 83 2.45 -6.50 -17.30
C VAL A 83 2.65 -5.72 -18.61
N ALA A 84 3.73 -4.95 -18.73
CA ALA A 84 4.02 -4.18 -19.93
C ALA A 84 4.20 -5.07 -21.16
N GLU A 85 4.94 -6.16 -21.04
CA GLU A 85 5.13 -7.15 -22.11
C GLU A 85 3.80 -7.83 -22.47
N ARG A 86 3.08 -8.36 -21.47
CA ARG A 86 1.83 -9.12 -21.68
C ARG A 86 0.74 -8.30 -22.37
N PHE A 87 0.67 -7.00 -22.11
CA PHE A 87 -0.36 -6.11 -22.66
C PHE A 87 0.16 -5.16 -23.74
N GLY A 88 1.42 -5.31 -24.20
CA GLY A 88 1.98 -4.50 -25.28
C GLY A 88 2.08 -3.00 -24.94
N ILE A 89 2.44 -2.66 -23.70
CA ILE A 89 2.57 -1.28 -23.23
C ILE A 89 3.96 -0.76 -23.55
N SER A 90 4.07 -0.01 -24.65
CA SER A 90 5.35 0.56 -25.08
C SER A 90 5.93 1.54 -24.05
N ARG A 91 7.26 1.66 -24.05
CA ARG A 91 7.98 2.63 -23.21
C ARG A 91 7.45 4.06 -23.38
N GLN A 92 7.17 4.46 -24.63
CA GLN A 92 6.61 5.79 -24.92
C GLN A 92 5.29 6.03 -24.17
N LYS A 93 4.37 5.05 -24.16
CA LYS A 93 3.09 5.18 -23.43
C LYS A 93 3.29 5.33 -21.93
N GLN A 94 4.27 4.63 -21.35
CA GLN A 94 4.58 4.73 -19.93
C GLN A 94 5.12 6.13 -19.59
N ASP A 95 6.03 6.66 -20.40
CA ASP A 95 6.62 7.99 -20.22
C ASP A 95 5.58 9.11 -20.42
N ASP A 96 4.71 8.99 -21.42
CA ASP A 96 3.62 9.94 -21.67
C ASP A 96 2.66 10.01 -20.48
N PHE A 97 2.30 8.85 -19.90
CA PHE A 97 1.46 8.78 -18.70
C PHE A 97 2.15 9.41 -17.48
N ALA A 98 3.43 9.12 -17.28
CA ALA A 98 4.21 9.68 -16.18
C ALA A 98 4.30 11.22 -16.28
N LEU A 99 4.53 11.76 -17.48
CA LEU A 99 4.54 13.20 -17.73
C LEU A 99 3.18 13.83 -17.42
N ALA A 100 2.10 13.25 -17.94
CA ALA A 100 0.75 13.74 -17.68
C ALA A 100 0.42 13.75 -16.18
N SER A 101 0.80 12.69 -15.44
CA SER A 101 0.61 12.65 -13.99
C SER A 101 1.35 13.79 -13.26
N GLN A 102 2.59 14.09 -13.65
CA GLN A 102 3.36 15.20 -13.06
C GLN A 102 2.77 16.56 -13.43
N GLN A 103 2.26 16.71 -14.65
CA GLN A 103 1.57 17.92 -15.09
C GLN A 103 0.26 18.15 -14.32
N ASN A 104 -0.52 17.09 -14.06
CA ASN A 104 -1.76 17.17 -13.29
C ASN A 104 -1.53 17.53 -11.82
N LYS A 105 -0.47 16.97 -11.21
CA LYS A 105 -0.13 17.25 -9.80
C LYS A 105 0.41 18.67 -9.58
N ARG A 106 1.11 19.24 -10.56
CA ARG A 106 1.80 20.53 -10.44
C ARG A 106 0.87 21.71 -10.08
N PRO A 107 -0.32 21.88 -10.68
CA PRO A 107 -1.28 22.91 -10.28
C PRO A 107 -1.75 22.77 -8.82
N GLU A 108 -2.05 21.55 -8.37
CA GLU A 108 -2.53 21.29 -7.00
C GLU A 108 -1.46 21.64 -5.96
N GLN A 109 -0.20 21.29 -6.22
CA GLN A 109 0.92 21.61 -5.31
C GLN A 109 1.23 23.12 -5.25
N ARG A 110 0.91 23.89 -6.30
CA ARG A 110 1.05 25.36 -6.30
C ARG A 110 -0.04 26.08 -5.52
N MET A 111 -1.17 25.44 -5.26
CA MET A 111 -2.30 26.01 -4.50
C MET A 111 -2.20 25.77 -2.99
N LEU A 112 -1.24 24.96 -2.52
CA LEU A 112 -0.98 24.78 -1.10
C LEU A 112 -0.24 26.03 -0.57
N PRO A 113 -0.79 26.77 0.42
CA PRO A 113 -0.07 27.88 1.01
C PRO A 113 1.23 27.34 1.66
N CYS A 114 2.34 28.04 1.40
CA CYS A 114 3.57 27.87 2.17
C CYS A 114 3.33 28.07 3.67
#